data_AF-A0AAJ1N3B2-F1
#
_entry.id   AF-A0AAJ1N3B2-F1
#
_cell.length_a   1.000
_cell.length_b   1.000
_cell.length_c   1.000
_cell.angle_alpha   90.00
_cell.angle_beta   90.00
_cell.angle_gamma   90.00
#
_symmetry.space_group_name_H-M   'P 1'
#
loop_
_entity.id
_entity.type
_entity.pdbx_description
1 polymer ?
#
loop_
_entity_poly.entity_id
_entity_poly.type
_entity_poly.pdbx_seq_one_letter_code
_entity_poly.pdbx_strand_id
1 'polypeptide(L)'
;MTIEYAVIGKNNSDDLTDRYALKNDTLNASSLKHLAEMCAKDYNDHHDGWGAYWPIDIVIFSEGRSIGVFRVEQEYNPTFTASCQKG
;
A
#
# COMPACT_ATOMS: atom_id res chain seq x y z
N MET A 1 5.69 -9.30 15.54
CA MET A 1 4.57 -8.37 15.36
C MET A 1 4.20 -8.41 13.90
N THR A 2 3.00 -8.90 13.59
CA THR A 2 2.52 -9.01 12.21
C THR A 2 1.67 -7.79 11.90
N ILE A 3 2.04 -7.08 10.85
CA ILE A 3 1.25 -5.98 10.30
C ILE A 3 0.60 -6.45 9.01
N GLU A 4 -0.70 -6.26 8.93
CA GLU A 4 -1.49 -6.54 7.73
C GLU A 4 -2.21 -5.26 7.31
N TYR A 5 -2.59 -5.17 6.05
CA TYR A 5 -3.37 -4.05 5.55
C TYR A 5 -4.32 -4.46 4.43
N ALA A 6 -5.37 -3.67 4.22
CA ALA A 6 -6.34 -3.85 3.15
C ALA A 6 -6.62 -2.49 2.49
N VAL A 7 -6.73 -2.47 1.17
CA VAL A 7 -7.07 -1.26 0.40
C VAL A 7 -8.58 -1.19 0.23
N ILE A 8 -9.19 -0.11 0.71
CA ILE A 8 -10.65 0.09 0.64
C ILE A 8 -11.09 0.15 -0.82
N GLY A 9 -12.16 -0.58 -1.15
CA GLY A 9 -12.69 -0.68 -2.51
C GLY A 9 -11.97 -1.68 -3.41
N LYS A 10 -10.84 -2.26 -2.95
CA LYS A 10 -10.12 -3.33 -3.64
C LYS A 10 -10.21 -4.66 -2.89
N ASN A 11 -10.02 -4.62 -1.57
CA ASN A 11 -10.02 -5.80 -0.71
C ASN A 11 -11.25 -5.82 0.22
N ASN A 12 -11.67 -7.02 0.60
CA ASN A 12 -12.58 -7.26 1.71
C ASN A 12 -11.79 -7.27 3.03
N SER A 13 -11.84 -6.18 3.78
CA SER A 13 -11.11 -6.03 5.04
C SER A 13 -11.50 -7.03 6.12
N ASP A 14 -12.70 -7.63 6.06
CA ASP A 14 -13.16 -8.61 7.05
C ASP A 14 -12.65 -10.03 6.75
N ASP A 15 -12.23 -10.29 5.50
CA ASP A 15 -11.62 -11.56 5.10
C ASP A 15 -10.11 -11.51 5.30
N LEU A 16 -9.60 -12.28 6.27
CA LEU A 16 -8.17 -12.36 6.56
C LEU A 16 -7.33 -12.80 5.36
N THR A 17 -7.90 -13.55 4.42
CA THR A 17 -7.17 -14.04 3.24
C THR A 17 -7.04 -12.99 2.14
N ASP A 18 -7.83 -11.91 2.22
CA ASP A 18 -7.80 -10.79 1.28
C ASP A 18 -7.04 -9.58 1.85
N ARG A 19 -6.34 -9.75 2.99
CA ARG A 19 -5.41 -8.76 3.54
C ARG A 19 -4.00 -9.04 3.05
N TYR A 20 -3.24 -7.98 2.81
CA TYR A 20 -1.82 -8.06 2.51
C TYR A 20 -1.01 -8.06 3.82
N ALA A 21 -0.06 -8.99 3.95
CA ALA A 21 0.93 -8.96 5.01
C ALA A 21 2.07 -8.03 4.59
N LEU A 22 2.36 -7.00 5.38
CA LEU A 22 3.44 -6.07 5.09
C LEU A 22 4.79 -6.80 5.10
N LYS A 23 5.42 -6.93 3.94
CA LYS A 23 6.73 -7.56 3.80
C LYS A 23 7.83 -6.59 4.24
N ASN A 24 8.17 -6.61 5.53
CA ASN A 24 9.35 -5.90 6.01
C ASN A 24 10.06 -6.67 7.13
N ASP A 25 11.28 -7.13 6.84
CA ASP A 25 12.14 -7.87 7.75
C ASP A 25 12.59 -7.02 8.96
N THR A 26 12.47 -5.68 8.87
CA THR A 26 12.73 -4.75 9.98
C THR A 26 11.65 -3.66 10.03
N LEU A 27 10.58 -3.94 10.75
CA LEU A 27 9.53 -2.95 11.01
C LEU A 27 10.08 -1.83 11.92
N ASN A 28 10.47 -0.70 11.33
CA ASN A 28 11.02 0.48 12.01
C ASN A 28 10.10 1.70 11.91
N ALA A 29 8.78 1.47 11.80
CA ALA A 29 7.81 2.54 11.72
C ALA A 29 7.87 3.42 12.99
N SER A 30 8.18 4.70 12.79
CA SER A 30 8.29 5.71 13.85
C SER A 30 6.94 6.29 14.27
N SER A 31 5.89 6.07 13.48
CA SER A 31 4.51 6.49 13.74
C SER A 31 3.51 5.69 12.91
N LEU A 32 2.22 5.78 13.23
CA LEU A 32 1.16 5.15 12.41
C LEU A 32 1.07 5.74 10.99
N LYS A 33 1.40 7.03 10.81
CA LYS A 33 1.48 7.66 9.49
C LYS A 33 2.59 7.02 8.65
N HIS A 34 3.77 6.86 9.24
CA HIS A 34 4.90 6.19 8.59
C HIS A 34 4.57 4.72 8.28
N LEU A 35 3.83 4.03 9.16
CA LEU A 35 3.36 2.67 8.87
C LEU A 35 2.41 2.62 7.67
N ALA A 36 1.49 3.59 7.54
CA ALA A 36 0.61 3.71 6.39
C ALA A 36 1.37 3.97 5.08
N GLU A 37 2.40 4.83 5.12
CA GLU A 37 3.29 5.09 3.99
C GLU A 37 4.05 3.81 3.57
N MET A 38 4.49 2.99 4.52
CA MET A 38 5.13 1.70 4.25
C MET A 38 4.16 0.69 3.62
N CYS A 39 2.92 0.59 4.11
CA CYS A 39 1.87 -0.23 3.50
C CYS A 39 1.55 0.21 2.07
N ALA A 40 1.44 1.52 1.84
CA ALA A 40 1.22 2.09 0.52
C ALA A 40 2.36 1.76 -0.45
N LYS A 41 3.62 1.86 0.02
CA LYS A 41 4.79 1.49 -0.78
C LYS A 41 4.80 0.00 -1.12
N ASP A 42 4.52 -0.86 -0.16
CA ASP A 42 4.42 -2.31 -0.38
C ASP A 42 3.32 -2.64 -1.40
N TYR A 43 2.16 -1.98 -1.30
CA TYR A 43 1.08 -2.11 -2.28
C TYR A 43 1.50 -1.66 -3.68
N ASN A 44 2.22 -0.55 -3.79
CA ASN A 44 2.75 -0.06 -5.06
C ASN A 44 3.75 -1.02 -5.70
N ASP A 45 4.66 -1.59 -4.91
CA ASP A 45 5.80 -2.34 -5.42
C ASP A 45 5.48 -3.82 -5.67
N HIS A 46 4.56 -4.41 -4.91
CA HIS A 46 4.34 -5.87 -4.90
C HIS A 46 2.93 -6.31 -5.26
N HIS A 47 1.99 -5.36 -5.40
CA HIS A 47 0.59 -5.62 -5.66
C HIS A 47 0.09 -4.73 -6.82
N ASP A 48 -1.18 -4.34 -6.78
CA ASP A 48 -1.82 -3.58 -7.85
C ASP A 48 -1.63 -2.06 -7.71
N GLY A 49 -0.75 -1.59 -6.81
CA GLY A 49 -0.62 -0.17 -6.49
C GLY A 49 0.02 0.68 -7.58
N TRP A 50 0.87 0.09 -8.45
CA TRP A 50 1.45 0.80 -9.59
C TRP A 50 0.38 1.33 -10.57
N GLY A 51 -0.69 0.57 -10.77
CA GLY A 51 -1.82 0.94 -11.64
C GLY A 51 -3.02 1.52 -10.90
N ALA A 52 -2.90 1.77 -9.60
CA ALA A 52 -4.00 2.25 -8.77
C ALA A 52 -4.25 3.76 -8.97
N TYR A 53 -5.50 4.18 -8.73
CA TYR A 53 -5.86 5.58 -8.66
C TYR A 53 -5.61 6.11 -7.27
N TRP A 54 -4.49 6.81 -7.09
CA TRP A 54 -4.14 7.48 -5.85
C TRP A 54 -4.88 8.83 -5.73
N PRO A 55 -5.25 9.27 -4.51
CA PRO A 55 -5.02 8.61 -3.22
C PRO A 55 -5.89 7.38 -2.98
N ILE A 56 -5.38 6.48 -2.14
CA ILE A 56 -6.12 5.31 -1.67
C ILE A 56 -6.31 5.38 -0.15
N ASP A 57 -7.37 4.76 0.34
CA ASP A 57 -7.61 4.58 1.76
C ASP A 57 -7.17 3.17 2.17
N ILE A 58 -6.29 3.07 3.17
CA ILE A 58 -5.71 1.82 3.66
C ILE A 58 -6.16 1.58 5.09
N VAL A 59 -6.73 0.41 5.36
CA VAL A 59 -6.98 -0.08 6.71
C VAL A 59 -5.75 -0.87 7.17
N ILE A 60 -5.19 -0.51 8.33
CA ILE A 60 -4.04 -1.19 8.92
C ILE A 60 -4.50 -2.06 10.09
N PHE A 61 -3.94 -3.27 10.17
CA PHE A 61 -4.17 -4.22 11.23
C PHE A 61 -2.86 -4.60 11.92
N SER A 62 -2.92 -4.80 13.23
CA SER A 62 -1.85 -5.39 14.02
C SER A 62 -2.41 -6.52 14.86
N GLU A 63 -1.79 -7.70 14.76
CA GLU A 63 -2.25 -8.91 15.46
C GLU A 63 -3.76 -9.18 15.23
N GLY A 64 -4.21 -8.99 13.98
CA GLY A 64 -5.60 -9.17 13.55
C GLY A 64 -6.58 -8.04 13.89
N ARG A 65 -6.19 -7.04 14.69
CA ARG A 65 -7.06 -5.93 15.10
C ARG A 65 -6.84 -4.69 14.24
N SER A 66 -7.91 -4.03 13.82
CA SER A 66 -7.83 -2.78 13.07
C SER A 66 -7.27 -1.66 13.95
N ILE A 67 -6.21 -1.00 13.49
CA ILE A 67 -5.59 0.14 14.16
C ILE A 67 -6.22 1.45 13.68
N GLY A 68 -6.56 1.52 12.39
CA GLY A 68 -7.18 2.71 11.80
C GLY A 68 -7.18 2.68 10.27
N VAL A 69 -7.84 3.69 9.70
CA VAL A 69 -7.89 3.95 8.26
C VAL A 69 -7.06 5.18 7.95
N PHE A 70 -6.22 5.10 6.93
CA PHE A 70 -5.30 6.15 6.53
C PHE A 70 -5.46 6.43 5.04
N ARG A 71 -5.71 7.69 4.69
CA ARG A 71 -5.66 8.15 3.31
C ARG A 71 -4.21 8.44 2.94
N VAL A 72 -3.70 7.77 1.91
CA VAL A 72 -2.31 7.92 1.45
C VAL A 72 -2.29 8.44 0.03
N GLU A 73 -1.58 9.55 -0.17
CA GLU A 73 -1.35 10.18 -1.47
C GLU A 73 -0.08 9.61 -2.11
N GLN A 74 -0.01 9.61 -3.44
CA GLN A 74 1.21 9.27 -4.18
C GLN A 74 1.82 10.55 -4.76
N GLU A 75 2.92 11.02 -4.18
CA GLU A 75 3.49 12.33 -4.53
C GLU A 75 4.35 12.33 -5.81
N TYR A 76 4.99 11.20 -6.18
CA TYR A 76 5.83 11.12 -7.38
C TYR A 76 5.58 9.83 -8.15
N ASN A 77 5.18 9.95 -9.42
CA ASN A 77 4.89 8.86 -10.36
C ASN A 77 5.84 8.91 -11.57
N PRO A 78 6.01 7.81 -12.33
CA PRO A 78 7.07 7.69 -13.34
C PRO A 78 6.95 8.70 -14.49
N THR A 79 8.12 9.15 -14.96
CA THR A 79 8.25 9.99 -16.15
C THR A 79 8.60 9.12 -17.36
N PHE A 80 7.78 9.20 -18.40
CA PHE A 80 7.93 8.39 -19.62
C PHE A 80 8.41 9.23 -20.79
N THR A 81 9.33 8.71 -21.59
CA THR A 81 9.80 9.36 -22.83
C THR A 81 9.88 8.36 -23.98
N ALA A 82 9.51 8.79 -25.18
CA ALA A 82 9.52 7.98 -26.40
C ALA A 82 10.31 8.67 -27.52
N SER A 83 10.91 7.88 -28.41
CA SER A 83 11.47 8.34 -29.68
C SER A 83 10.96 7.49 -30.84
N CYS A 84 10.84 8.11 -32.02
CA CYS A 84 10.30 7.46 -33.21
C CYS A 84 11.38 6.64 -33.92
N GLN A 85 11.08 5.38 -34.23
CA GLN A 85 11.93 4.55 -35.07
C GLN A 85 11.52 4.77 -36.54
N LYS A 86 12.38 5.41 -37.33
CA LYS A 86 12.21 5.40 -38.79
C LYS A 86 12.48 3.96 -39.27
N GLY A 87 11.51 3.40 -39.97
CA GLY A 87 11.38 1.96 -40.27
C GLY A 87 12.42 1.36 -41.21
#